data_AF-A0A1E3NVU0-F1
#
_entry.id   AF-A0A1E3NVU0-F1
#
_cell.length_a   1.000
_cell.length_b   1.000
_cell.length_c   1.000
_cell.angle_alpha   90.00
_cell.angle_beta   90.00
_cell.angle_gamma   90.00
#
_symmetry.space_group_name_H-M   'P 1'
#
loop_
_entity.id
_entity.type
_entity.pdbx_description
1 polymer ?
#
loop_
_entity_poly.entity_id
_entity_poly.type
_entity_poly.pdbx_seq_one_letter_code
_entity_poly.pdbx_strand_id
1 'polypeptide(L)'
;MLLNTVYTLAYSSIALGVTLKTTPDEANGSNHVQLASYNYTSGVLNAEVFVHDDGYTKEVFLYYNDAEGNSTPLSGVNAENVEKLDNGWDLYTISNPILSGEGLSKLLNLTGFSQINDDYFLEILDIDVEQQDPVTQTPTYHAPVITPSGFYEDIDTWLNPSDKSSQAYKSKVRVFDNININGSVPGLVVAAQSFSEPDYGFHWIRDAGLTYDLVLQLYKSLPNRDTKLARDLEDYFLQFIQASIDEQKDQTAIKGLGDPKFYLNNNTAYQGLWGRPQNDGPSIRAFVLIDFAKEYIKKGGDKDYIIGLSWEAPIKVDLDYIVKNWTQSSYDAWEEVNSDNVFNKLVARKALAVGAEFASQNLKDFGTYKTLTETFNQLNATLENFANPLRKYIIVNYGPVIHRKSSRKDASTLLGINHGNLHDGVFDTTDDYVIRTVYEVGTAFLDVFSISSTTQDDNGLPLAPPTGRYPEDVYNGVNTSYGNPWYLSTAAFAEYFYNVANDFKEQGSITINDHTSPFWKYYAPNVEVEGTITKDSEDFTKLIDALTGWGDAYIRTIKHYAGEDGHLSEQFDRESGVPRGATDLTWSYASLLTAAFARANLKGDDSYIVNLARLE
;
A
#
# COMPACT_ATOMS: atom_id res chain seq x y z
N MET A 1 10.32 -34.71 20.08
CA MET A 1 9.86 -35.70 19.09
C MET A 1 9.87 -34.97 17.76
N LEU A 2 10.86 -35.28 16.92
CA LEU A 2 10.92 -34.85 15.52
C LEU A 2 9.73 -35.47 14.78
N LEU A 3 8.96 -34.68 14.02
CA LEU A 3 8.31 -35.09 12.77
C LEU A 3 7.53 -33.91 12.14
N ASN A 4 7.92 -33.63 10.89
CA ASN A 4 7.16 -33.04 9.78
C ASN A 4 6.84 -31.54 9.78
N THR A 5 7.87 -30.74 9.49
CA THR A 5 7.74 -29.51 8.70
C THR A 5 7.52 -29.92 7.24
N VAL A 6 6.28 -29.83 6.76
CA VAL A 6 5.98 -29.94 5.32
C VAL A 6 6.44 -28.63 4.69
N TYR A 7 7.69 -28.63 4.21
CA TYR A 7 8.06 -27.72 3.13
C TYR A 7 7.12 -28.01 1.96
N THR A 8 6.51 -26.96 1.40
CA THR A 8 5.97 -26.96 0.05
C THR A 8 7.12 -27.22 -0.91
N LEU A 9 7.55 -28.49 -1.00
CA LEU A 9 8.09 -29.04 -2.21
C LEU A 9 7.00 -28.86 -3.25
N ALA A 10 7.28 -28.05 -4.26
CA ALA A 10 6.54 -28.05 -5.50
C ALA A 10 6.27 -29.52 -5.86
N TYR A 11 4.99 -29.87 -6.03
CA TYR A 11 4.66 -31.08 -6.76
C TYR A 11 5.30 -30.90 -8.13
N SER A 12 6.47 -31.49 -8.33
CA SER A 12 7.02 -31.76 -9.64
C SER A 12 6.05 -32.70 -10.32
N SER A 13 5.07 -32.11 -11.03
CA SER A 13 4.41 -32.83 -12.10
C SER A 13 5.53 -33.38 -12.99
N ILE A 14 5.54 -34.70 -13.20
CA ILE A 14 6.51 -35.41 -14.05
C ILE A 14 6.20 -35.13 -15.55
N ALA A 15 5.80 -33.89 -15.84
CA ALA A 15 5.79 -33.36 -17.18
C ALA A 15 7.26 -33.03 -17.51
N LEU A 16 7.81 -33.72 -18.52
CA LEU A 16 9.18 -33.51 -18.98
C LEU A 16 9.33 -32.04 -19.38
N GLY A 17 10.03 -31.25 -18.56
CA GLY A 17 10.42 -29.89 -18.92
C GLY A 17 11.30 -29.89 -20.16
N VAL A 18 11.19 -28.85 -20.97
CA VAL A 18 12.07 -28.65 -22.13
C VAL A 18 13.41 -28.16 -21.59
N THR A 19 14.43 -29.02 -21.65
CA THR A 19 15.81 -28.64 -21.33
C THR A 19 16.47 -28.05 -22.57
N LEU A 20 16.88 -26.78 -22.48
CA LEU A 20 17.62 -26.08 -23.53
C LEU A 20 19.13 -26.20 -23.30
N LYS A 21 19.56 -26.07 -22.04
CA LYS A 21 20.96 -26.14 -21.61
C LYS A 21 21.07 -26.86 -20.27
N THR A 22 22.07 -27.72 -20.13
CA THR A 22 22.41 -28.37 -18.83
C THR A 22 23.53 -27.64 -18.09
N THR A 23 24.28 -26.78 -18.78
CA THR A 23 25.36 -25.95 -18.25
C THR A 23 25.38 -24.63 -19.03
N PRO A 24 25.73 -23.49 -18.41
CA PRO A 24 25.83 -22.22 -19.13
C PRO A 24 26.99 -22.23 -20.13
N ASP A 25 26.83 -21.49 -21.24
CA ASP A 25 27.92 -21.21 -22.17
C ASP A 25 28.95 -20.27 -21.52
N GLU A 26 30.19 -20.25 -22.03
CA GLU A 26 31.20 -19.29 -21.58
C GLU A 26 30.70 -17.84 -21.74
N ALA A 27 30.88 -17.02 -20.69
CA ALA A 27 30.42 -15.64 -20.68
C ALA A 27 31.19 -14.78 -21.69
N ASN A 28 30.47 -13.93 -22.40
CA ASN A 28 30.93 -12.89 -23.31
C ASN A 28 30.15 -11.60 -23.03
N GLY A 29 30.48 -10.50 -23.69
CA GLY A 29 29.91 -9.18 -23.37
C GLY A 29 28.38 -9.00 -23.50
N SER A 30 27.60 -10.02 -23.90
CA SER A 30 26.15 -9.92 -24.01
C SER A 30 25.34 -11.10 -23.45
N ASN A 31 25.94 -12.26 -23.20
CA ASN A 31 25.21 -13.51 -22.87
C ASN A 31 25.15 -13.83 -21.37
N HIS A 32 25.12 -12.83 -20.50
CA HIS A 32 25.19 -13.00 -19.03
C HIS A 32 23.91 -13.58 -18.41
N VAL A 33 22.85 -13.74 -19.20
CA VAL A 33 21.63 -14.45 -18.81
C VAL A 33 21.32 -15.50 -19.87
N GLN A 34 20.99 -16.71 -19.44
CA GLN A 34 20.72 -17.84 -20.33
C GLN A 34 19.59 -18.72 -19.78
N LEU A 35 18.54 -18.96 -20.57
CA LEU A 35 17.45 -19.87 -20.21
C LEU A 35 17.96 -21.32 -20.26
N ALA A 36 17.92 -22.00 -19.12
CA ALA A 36 18.37 -23.39 -18.99
C ALA A 36 17.27 -24.38 -19.33
N SER A 37 16.08 -24.19 -18.76
CA SER A 37 14.94 -25.07 -18.96
C SER A 37 13.63 -24.33 -18.72
N TYR A 38 12.53 -24.85 -19.25
CA TYR A 38 11.18 -24.37 -18.92
C TYR A 38 10.14 -25.49 -18.96
N ASN A 39 9.03 -25.29 -18.24
CA ASN A 39 7.79 -26.04 -18.43
C ASN A 39 6.59 -25.10 -18.22
N TYR A 40 5.47 -25.40 -18.89
CA TYR A 40 4.20 -24.74 -18.65
C TYR A 40 3.12 -25.80 -18.43
N THR A 41 2.88 -26.09 -17.16
CA THR A 41 2.02 -27.22 -16.73
C THR A 41 1.02 -26.74 -15.71
N SER A 42 -0.24 -27.16 -15.84
CA SER A 42 -1.32 -26.77 -14.91
C SER A 42 -1.46 -25.25 -14.70
N GLY A 43 -1.15 -24.45 -15.72
CA GLY A 43 -1.20 -22.99 -15.63
C GLY A 43 -0.05 -22.35 -14.86
N VAL A 44 1.01 -23.09 -14.54
CA VAL A 44 2.21 -22.54 -13.89
C VAL A 44 3.39 -22.60 -14.85
N LEU A 45 4.01 -21.44 -15.09
CA LEU A 45 5.28 -21.35 -15.81
C LEU A 45 6.41 -21.58 -14.82
N ASN A 46 7.15 -22.67 -15.02
CA ASN A 46 8.42 -22.89 -14.32
C ASN A 46 9.57 -22.73 -15.30
N ALA A 47 10.66 -22.11 -14.85
CA ALA A 47 11.88 -22.01 -15.64
C ALA A 47 13.13 -21.95 -14.76
N GLU A 48 14.24 -22.44 -15.32
CA GLU A 48 15.57 -22.31 -14.73
C GLU A 48 16.40 -21.40 -15.63
N VAL A 49 17.15 -20.50 -15.01
CA VAL A 49 17.94 -19.48 -15.70
C VAL A 49 19.34 -19.45 -15.11
N PHE A 50 20.36 -19.49 -15.96
CA PHE A 50 21.73 -19.21 -15.56
C PHE A 50 21.99 -17.71 -15.65
N VAL A 51 22.59 -17.16 -14.59
CA VAL A 51 22.93 -15.74 -14.48
C VAL A 51 24.41 -15.61 -14.12
N HIS A 52 25.20 -14.93 -14.93
CA HIS A 52 26.64 -14.80 -14.69
C HIS A 52 26.90 -13.97 -13.42
N ASP A 53 27.86 -14.36 -12.59
CA ASP A 53 28.24 -13.60 -11.40
C ASP A 53 29.22 -12.48 -11.79
N ASP A 54 28.69 -11.27 -11.98
CA ASP A 54 29.49 -10.06 -12.24
C ASP A 54 29.86 -9.30 -10.95
N GLY A 55 29.61 -9.89 -9.77
CA GLY A 55 29.84 -9.25 -8.47
C GLY A 55 28.76 -8.25 -8.05
N TYR A 56 27.62 -8.21 -8.75
CA TYR A 56 26.49 -7.32 -8.47
C TYR A 56 25.15 -8.05 -8.59
N THR A 57 24.17 -7.65 -7.77
CA THR A 57 22.80 -8.16 -7.82
C THR A 57 22.15 -7.84 -9.17
N LYS A 58 21.49 -8.83 -9.78
CA LYS A 58 20.74 -8.66 -11.03
C LYS A 58 19.27 -8.92 -10.83
N GLU A 59 18.43 -8.10 -11.45
CA GLU A 59 17.03 -8.43 -11.67
C GLU A 59 16.88 -9.10 -13.01
N VAL A 60 16.25 -10.27 -13.03
CA VAL A 60 16.14 -11.11 -14.22
C VAL A 60 14.65 -11.32 -14.53
N PHE A 61 14.27 -11.07 -15.78
CA PHE A 61 12.88 -11.15 -16.23
C PHE A 61 12.74 -11.99 -17.48
N LEU A 62 11.76 -12.88 -17.50
CA LEU A 62 11.33 -13.63 -18.67
C LEU A 62 10.03 -13.04 -19.20
N TYR A 63 10.06 -12.60 -20.46
CA TYR A 63 8.91 -12.01 -21.16
C TYR A 63 8.25 -13.04 -22.06
N TYR A 64 6.92 -12.94 -22.18
CA TYR A 64 6.12 -13.87 -22.97
C TYR A 64 4.99 -13.16 -23.73
N ASN A 65 4.37 -13.89 -24.66
CA ASN A 65 3.08 -13.53 -25.24
C ASN A 65 1.97 -14.30 -24.52
N ASP A 66 0.84 -13.63 -24.33
CA ASP A 66 -0.40 -14.25 -23.84
C ASP A 66 -0.98 -15.27 -24.85
N ALA A 67 -2.10 -15.92 -24.51
CA ALA A 67 -2.74 -16.90 -25.38
C ALA A 67 -3.26 -16.32 -26.71
N GLU A 68 -3.46 -15.00 -26.79
CA GLU A 68 -3.89 -14.29 -27.99
C GLU A 68 -2.70 -13.84 -28.86
N GLY A 69 -1.47 -14.07 -28.38
CA GLY A 69 -0.24 -13.71 -29.08
C GLY A 69 0.22 -12.27 -28.82
N ASN A 70 -0.36 -11.59 -27.82
CA ASN A 70 0.01 -10.21 -27.48
C ASN A 70 1.10 -10.19 -26.40
N SER A 71 2.03 -9.25 -26.53
CA SER A 71 2.92 -8.86 -25.43
C SER A 71 2.35 -7.62 -24.75
N THR A 72 1.98 -7.75 -23.48
CA THR A 72 1.41 -6.66 -22.68
C THR A 72 2.36 -6.26 -21.55
N PRO A 73 2.16 -5.10 -20.91
CA PRO A 73 2.89 -4.76 -19.69
C PRO A 73 2.75 -5.82 -18.58
N LEU A 74 1.76 -6.71 -18.62
CA LEU A 74 1.61 -7.77 -17.61
C LEU A 74 2.35 -9.07 -17.98
N SER A 75 2.94 -9.15 -19.18
CA SER A 75 3.53 -10.35 -19.76
C SER A 75 5.02 -10.52 -19.43
N GLY A 76 5.36 -10.31 -18.15
CA GLY A 76 6.72 -10.46 -17.62
C GLY A 76 6.69 -11.14 -16.26
N VAL A 77 7.66 -12.01 -16.00
CA VAL A 77 7.85 -12.68 -14.71
C VAL A 77 9.29 -12.57 -14.26
N ASN A 78 9.50 -12.42 -12.95
CA ASN A 78 10.83 -12.30 -12.36
C ASN A 78 11.40 -13.68 -12.01
N ALA A 79 12.71 -13.85 -12.21
CA ALA A 79 13.47 -14.99 -11.72
C ALA A 79 14.17 -14.65 -10.41
N GLU A 80 14.25 -15.63 -9.52
CA GLU A 80 14.87 -15.50 -8.20
C GLU A 80 16.12 -16.34 -8.06
N ASN A 81 17.17 -15.78 -7.46
CA ASN A 81 18.39 -16.51 -7.15
C ASN A 81 18.10 -17.63 -6.14
N VAL A 82 18.50 -18.87 -6.47
CA VAL A 82 18.34 -20.02 -5.58
C VAL A 82 19.66 -20.68 -5.20
N GLU A 83 20.66 -20.61 -6.06
CA GLU A 83 21.93 -21.28 -5.85
C GLU A 83 23.07 -20.54 -6.55
N LYS A 84 24.23 -20.49 -5.89
CA LYS A 84 25.50 -20.06 -6.50
C LYS A 84 26.26 -21.27 -7.03
N LEU A 85 26.67 -21.25 -8.29
CA LEU A 85 27.38 -22.33 -8.95
C LEU A 85 28.91 -22.10 -8.90
N ASP A 86 29.68 -23.18 -8.90
CA ASP A 86 31.16 -23.15 -8.78
C ASP A 86 31.89 -22.60 -10.02
N ASN A 87 31.17 -22.26 -11.09
CA ASN A 87 31.72 -21.88 -12.39
C ASN A 87 31.57 -20.38 -12.71
N GLY A 88 31.29 -19.54 -11.71
CA GLY A 88 31.07 -18.10 -11.91
C GLY A 88 29.66 -17.77 -12.44
N TRP A 89 28.72 -18.68 -12.26
CA TRP A 89 27.30 -18.48 -12.57
C TRP A 89 26.47 -18.74 -11.34
N ASP A 90 25.25 -18.24 -11.36
CA ASP A 90 24.21 -18.49 -10.39
C ASP A 90 23.02 -19.13 -11.09
N LEU A 91 22.30 -19.99 -10.38
CA LEU A 91 21.02 -20.53 -10.81
C LEU A 91 19.89 -19.68 -10.24
N TYR A 92 19.03 -19.24 -11.15
CA TYR A 92 17.80 -18.55 -10.84
C TYR A 92 16.61 -19.41 -11.27
N THR A 93 15.49 -19.30 -10.56
CA THR A 93 14.26 -20.03 -10.89
C THR A 93 13.06 -19.10 -11.01
N ILE A 94 12.13 -19.48 -11.88
CA ILE A 94 10.82 -18.89 -12.03
C ILE A 94 9.80 -19.97 -11.68
N SER A 95 8.80 -19.61 -10.89
CA SER A 95 7.59 -20.42 -10.66
C SER A 95 6.42 -19.46 -10.52
N ASN A 96 5.76 -19.16 -11.65
CA ASN A 96 4.72 -18.13 -11.68
C ASN A 96 3.40 -18.68 -12.25
N PRO A 97 2.30 -18.61 -11.48
CA PRO A 97 0.97 -18.90 -12.00
C PRO A 97 0.56 -17.91 -13.10
N ILE A 98 0.17 -18.44 -14.25
CA ILE A 98 -0.43 -17.69 -15.36
C ILE A 98 -1.94 -17.91 -15.28
N LEU A 99 -2.71 -16.82 -15.28
CA LEU A 99 -4.16 -16.93 -15.22
C LEU A 99 -4.65 -17.65 -16.48
N SER A 100 -5.55 -18.63 -16.33
CA SER A 100 -6.03 -19.44 -17.47
C SER A 100 -6.60 -18.63 -18.63
N GLY A 101 -7.24 -17.49 -18.35
CA GLY A 101 -7.75 -16.55 -19.36
C GLY A 101 -6.70 -15.62 -19.97
N GLU A 102 -5.54 -15.44 -19.32
CA GLU A 102 -4.38 -14.74 -19.89
C GLU A 102 -3.60 -15.72 -20.79
N GLY A 103 -3.21 -16.87 -20.23
CA GLY A 103 -2.45 -17.91 -20.90
C GLY A 103 -1.05 -17.48 -21.35
N LEU A 104 -0.31 -18.40 -21.96
CA LEU A 104 1.05 -18.20 -22.44
C LEU A 104 1.24 -18.99 -23.72
N SER A 105 1.60 -18.31 -24.82
CA SER A 105 1.80 -18.91 -26.14
C SER A 105 3.25 -18.98 -26.59
N LYS A 106 4.09 -18.05 -26.12
CA LYS A 106 5.48 -17.93 -26.58
C LYS A 106 6.36 -17.23 -25.55
N LEU A 107 7.57 -17.74 -25.32
CA LEU A 107 8.63 -17.01 -24.61
C LEU A 107 9.36 -16.10 -25.60
N LEU A 108 9.46 -14.81 -25.28
CA LEU A 108 10.02 -13.81 -26.17
C LEU A 108 11.51 -13.62 -25.92
N ASN A 109 11.86 -13.22 -24.70
CA ASN A 109 13.22 -12.92 -24.31
C ASN A 109 13.42 -12.99 -22.80
N LEU A 110 14.67 -13.16 -22.41
CA LEU A 110 15.16 -13.10 -21.04
C LEU A 110 16.06 -11.87 -20.90
N THR A 111 15.77 -11.01 -19.94
CA THR A 111 16.59 -9.82 -19.65
C THR A 111 17.21 -9.89 -18.28
N GLY A 112 18.48 -9.50 -18.15
CA GLY A 112 19.13 -9.21 -16.89
C GLY A 112 19.46 -7.73 -16.78
N PHE A 113 19.14 -7.10 -15.65
CA PHE A 113 19.45 -5.71 -15.36
C PHE A 113 20.33 -5.58 -14.10
N SER A 114 21.40 -4.80 -14.19
CA SER A 114 22.25 -4.45 -13.06
C SER A 114 21.86 -3.08 -12.50
N GLN A 115 21.33 -3.05 -11.27
CA GLN A 115 20.92 -1.82 -10.60
C GLN A 115 22.07 -0.87 -10.22
N ILE A 116 23.33 -1.32 -10.34
CA ILE A 116 24.51 -0.55 -9.92
C ILE A 116 25.15 0.19 -11.09
N ASN A 117 25.17 -0.41 -12.27
CA ASN A 117 25.88 0.12 -13.44
C ASN A 117 24.96 0.50 -14.61
N ASP A 118 23.65 0.28 -14.47
CA ASP A 118 22.67 0.39 -15.57
C ASP A 118 22.98 -0.50 -16.78
N ASP A 119 23.67 -1.64 -16.56
CA ASP A 119 23.96 -2.63 -17.60
C ASP A 119 22.74 -3.51 -17.90
N TYR A 120 22.54 -3.84 -19.18
CA TYR A 120 21.44 -4.68 -19.66
C TYR A 120 21.98 -5.85 -20.49
N PHE A 121 21.50 -7.04 -20.16
CA PHE A 121 21.80 -8.29 -20.86
C PHE A 121 20.52 -8.88 -21.42
N LEU A 122 20.59 -9.44 -22.62
CA LEU A 122 19.42 -9.92 -23.37
C LEU A 122 19.73 -11.24 -24.06
N GLU A 123 18.87 -12.22 -23.83
CA GLU A 123 18.77 -13.42 -24.65
C GLU A 123 17.42 -13.42 -25.38
N ILE A 124 17.45 -13.46 -26.72
CA ILE A 124 16.24 -13.62 -27.54
C ILE A 124 15.92 -15.11 -27.60
N LEU A 125 14.69 -15.47 -27.24
CA LEU A 125 14.24 -16.86 -27.15
C LEU A 125 13.41 -17.25 -28.38
N ASP A 126 12.32 -16.52 -28.65
CA ASP A 126 11.33 -16.83 -29.69
C ASP A 126 10.88 -18.30 -29.68
N ILE A 127 10.52 -18.80 -28.48
CA ILE A 127 10.16 -20.21 -28.24
C ILE A 127 8.65 -20.33 -28.12
N ASP A 128 8.00 -21.06 -29.03
CA ASP A 128 6.59 -21.43 -28.89
C ASP A 128 6.40 -22.35 -27.67
N VAL A 129 5.37 -22.09 -26.87
CA VAL A 129 5.05 -22.86 -25.67
C VAL A 129 3.66 -23.44 -25.80
N GLU A 130 3.59 -24.76 -25.71
CA GLU A 130 2.32 -25.47 -25.58
C GLU A 130 2.05 -25.78 -24.11
N GLN A 131 0.83 -25.50 -23.68
CA GLN A 131 0.39 -25.93 -22.37
C GLN A 131 0.19 -27.44 -22.35
N GLN A 132 0.89 -28.14 -21.44
CA GLN A 132 0.90 -29.60 -21.45
C GLN A 132 -0.40 -30.24 -20.90
N ASP A 133 -1.17 -29.53 -20.07
CA ASP A 133 -2.44 -30.00 -19.49
C ASP A 133 -3.50 -28.89 -19.43
N PRO A 134 -4.79 -29.17 -19.69
CA PRO A 134 -5.86 -28.16 -19.65
C PRO A 134 -6.05 -27.57 -18.24
N VAL A 135 -6.11 -26.24 -18.12
CA VAL A 135 -6.49 -25.58 -16.86
C VAL A 135 -8.01 -25.62 -16.70
N THR A 136 -8.49 -26.19 -15.60
CA THR A 136 -9.83 -25.92 -15.09
C THR A 136 -9.72 -25.28 -13.70
N GLN A 137 -9.34 -24.01 -13.67
CA GLN A 137 -9.38 -23.22 -12.44
C GLN A 137 -10.79 -22.64 -12.33
N THR A 138 -11.63 -23.28 -11.52
CA THR A 138 -12.84 -22.61 -11.04
C THR A 138 -12.42 -21.74 -9.87
N PRO A 139 -12.74 -20.42 -9.85
CA PRO A 139 -12.45 -19.58 -8.69
C PRO A 139 -13.07 -20.20 -7.44
N THR A 140 -12.24 -20.55 -6.47
CA THR A 140 -12.68 -20.97 -5.14
C THR A 140 -12.73 -19.74 -4.25
N TYR A 141 -13.89 -19.48 -3.66
CA TYR A 141 -14.08 -18.40 -2.70
C TYR A 141 -14.03 -18.94 -1.28
N HIS A 142 -13.41 -18.20 -0.37
CA HIS A 142 -13.34 -18.57 1.03
C HIS A 142 -14.73 -18.42 1.67
N ALA A 143 -15.06 -19.32 2.59
CA ALA A 143 -16.24 -19.18 3.44
C ALA A 143 -15.96 -18.16 4.57
N PRO A 144 -16.99 -17.45 5.06
CA PRO A 144 -16.86 -16.59 6.24
C PRO A 144 -16.23 -17.32 7.42
N VAL A 145 -15.27 -16.68 8.08
CA VAL A 145 -14.64 -17.21 9.32
C VAL A 145 -15.25 -16.62 10.59
N ILE A 146 -15.88 -15.45 10.49
CA ILE A 146 -16.61 -14.75 11.54
C ILE A 146 -17.85 -14.06 10.95
N THR A 147 -18.80 -13.67 11.79
CA THR A 147 -19.99 -12.89 11.41
C THR A 147 -20.25 -11.76 12.41
N PRO A 148 -19.36 -10.77 12.53
CA PRO A 148 -19.55 -9.65 13.44
C PRO A 148 -20.71 -8.76 12.97
N SER A 149 -21.34 -8.04 13.91
CA SER A 149 -22.47 -7.17 13.59
C SER A 149 -22.49 -5.96 14.53
N GLY A 150 -22.60 -4.76 13.95
CA GLY A 150 -22.70 -3.50 14.67
C GLY A 150 -21.43 -3.11 15.42
N PHE A 151 -21.55 -2.06 16.24
CA PHE A 151 -20.47 -1.58 17.10
C PHE A 151 -20.35 -2.39 18.40
N TYR A 152 -19.13 -2.49 18.90
CA TYR A 152 -18.82 -3.17 20.16
C TYR A 152 -18.28 -2.19 21.22
N GLU A 153 -18.72 -2.38 22.45
CA GLU A 153 -18.36 -1.55 23.62
C GLU A 153 -16.88 -1.67 24.00
N ASP A 154 -16.26 -2.83 23.73
CA ASP A 154 -14.86 -3.06 24.04
C ASP A 154 -13.92 -2.20 23.17
N ILE A 155 -14.39 -1.81 21.98
CA ILE A 155 -13.70 -0.90 21.07
C ILE A 155 -14.00 0.56 21.45
N ASP A 156 -15.23 0.88 21.86
CA ASP A 156 -15.57 2.20 22.43
C ASP A 156 -14.68 2.53 23.62
N THR A 157 -14.43 1.55 24.50
CA THR A 157 -13.57 1.71 25.67
C THR A 157 -12.09 1.87 25.26
N TRP A 158 -11.61 1.01 24.36
CA TRP A 158 -10.20 1.00 23.95
C TRP A 158 -9.79 2.25 23.16
N LEU A 159 -10.72 2.83 22.40
CA LEU A 159 -10.52 4.05 21.62
C LEU A 159 -11.13 5.31 22.27
N ASN A 160 -11.44 5.29 23.57
CA ASN A 160 -12.14 6.40 24.21
C ASN A 160 -11.35 7.74 24.10
N PRO A 161 -11.88 8.78 23.41
CA PRO A 161 -11.15 10.02 23.15
C PRO A 161 -11.06 10.93 24.38
N SER A 162 -11.65 10.53 25.51
CA SER A 162 -11.65 11.26 26.78
C SER A 162 -10.87 10.54 27.89
N ASP A 163 -10.28 9.39 27.60
CA ASP A 163 -9.53 8.59 28.57
C ASP A 163 -8.04 8.51 28.18
N LYS A 164 -7.15 8.94 29.09
CA LYS A 164 -5.70 8.90 28.89
C LYS A 164 -5.12 7.49 28.92
N SER A 165 -5.86 6.51 29.41
CA SER A 165 -5.46 5.11 29.36
C SER A 165 -5.81 4.44 28.02
N SER A 166 -6.65 5.07 27.20
CA SER A 166 -7.08 4.55 25.89
C SER A 166 -5.91 4.45 24.91
N GLN A 167 -6.03 3.53 23.96
CA GLN A 167 -5.07 3.42 22.86
C GLN A 167 -5.13 4.63 21.94
N ALA A 168 -6.28 5.27 21.76
CA ALA A 168 -6.40 6.49 20.96
C ALA A 168 -5.50 7.61 21.52
N TYR A 169 -5.55 7.85 22.84
CA TYR A 169 -4.68 8.84 23.47
C TYR A 169 -3.20 8.44 23.38
N LYS A 170 -2.86 7.20 23.71
CA LYS A 170 -1.46 6.71 23.64
C LYS A 170 -0.90 6.83 22.22
N SER A 171 -1.66 6.43 21.21
CA SER A 171 -1.26 6.54 19.80
C SER A 171 -1.06 7.99 19.38
N LYS A 172 -1.94 8.91 19.80
CA LYS A 172 -1.76 10.35 19.54
C LYS A 172 -0.45 10.85 20.15
N VAL A 173 -0.19 10.51 21.40
CA VAL A 173 1.06 10.89 22.09
C VAL A 173 2.27 10.34 21.32
N ARG A 174 2.25 9.08 20.91
CA ARG A 174 3.35 8.45 20.16
C ARG A 174 3.59 9.06 18.78
N VAL A 175 2.53 9.48 18.09
CA VAL A 175 2.69 10.26 16.84
C VAL A 175 3.47 11.54 17.13
N PHE A 176 3.08 12.32 18.14
CA PHE A 176 3.77 13.57 18.46
C PHE A 176 5.18 13.35 19.05
N ASP A 177 5.41 12.25 19.78
CA ASP A 177 6.75 11.84 20.25
C ASP A 177 7.71 11.56 19.09
N ASN A 178 7.17 11.19 17.91
CA ASN A 178 7.93 10.89 16.70
C ASN A 178 8.09 12.10 15.74
N ILE A 179 7.49 13.25 16.07
CA ILE A 179 7.74 14.53 15.39
C ILE A 179 8.75 15.32 16.22
N ASN A 180 9.76 15.91 15.57
CA ASN A 180 10.79 16.70 16.26
C ASN A 180 11.53 15.93 17.36
N ILE A 181 11.89 14.67 17.10
CA ILE A 181 12.67 13.88 18.06
C ILE A 181 13.97 14.62 18.44
N ASN A 182 14.48 14.38 19.64
CA ASN A 182 15.68 15.08 20.11
C ASN A 182 16.87 14.88 19.15
N GLY A 183 17.43 16.00 18.67
CA GLY A 183 18.53 16.00 17.70
C GLY A 183 18.10 15.98 16.22
N SER A 184 16.81 15.93 15.94
CA SER A 184 16.28 16.10 14.58
C SER A 184 16.08 17.57 14.20
N VAL A 185 16.07 17.86 12.90
CA VAL A 185 15.64 19.15 12.36
C VAL A 185 14.14 19.34 12.65
N PRO A 186 13.70 20.53 13.11
CA PRO A 186 12.27 20.78 13.34
C PRO A 186 11.44 20.61 12.07
N GLY A 187 10.27 19.99 12.21
CA GLY A 187 9.36 19.59 11.14
C GLY A 187 9.52 18.14 10.70
N LEU A 188 10.62 17.49 11.07
CA LEU A 188 10.86 16.10 10.65
C LEU A 188 10.11 15.10 11.53
N VAL A 189 9.62 14.07 10.85
CA VAL A 189 8.98 12.89 11.43
C VAL A 189 9.93 11.71 11.28
N VAL A 190 10.24 11.00 12.37
CA VAL A 190 10.94 9.71 12.26
C VAL A 190 9.95 8.62 11.86
N ALA A 191 10.35 7.71 10.97
CA ALA A 191 9.50 6.57 10.61
C ALA A 191 9.20 5.68 11.84
N ALA A 192 10.23 5.31 12.60
CA ALA A 192 10.09 4.52 13.83
C ALA A 192 11.20 4.84 14.84
N GLN A 193 10.97 4.62 16.14
CA GLN A 193 12.03 4.67 17.16
C GLN A 193 12.86 3.37 17.15
N SER A 194 13.48 3.08 16.02
CA SER A 194 14.30 1.89 15.77
C SER A 194 15.55 2.29 14.97
N PHE A 195 16.75 2.08 15.52
CA PHE A 195 18.01 2.65 15.00
C PHE A 195 19.08 1.59 14.69
N SER A 196 18.71 0.31 14.58
CA SER A 196 19.69 -0.75 14.33
C SER A 196 19.14 -1.97 13.60
N GLU A 197 18.10 -2.63 14.14
CA GLU A 197 17.57 -3.89 13.61
C GLU A 197 16.03 -3.91 13.72
N PRO A 198 15.30 -3.35 12.74
CA PRO A 198 15.80 -2.63 11.57
C PRO A 198 16.21 -1.18 11.90
N ASP A 199 16.99 -0.54 11.04
CA ASP A 199 17.31 0.90 11.15
C ASP A 199 16.29 1.73 10.37
N TYR A 200 15.33 2.29 11.10
CA TYR A 200 14.23 3.14 10.62
C TYR A 200 14.36 4.58 11.12
N GLY A 201 15.53 4.95 11.66
CA GLY A 201 15.84 6.27 12.20
C GLY A 201 16.01 7.36 11.13
N PHE A 202 15.09 7.44 10.16
CA PHE A 202 15.10 8.42 9.08
C PHE A 202 13.73 9.08 8.92
N HIS A 203 13.74 10.18 8.19
CA HIS A 203 12.56 10.89 7.73
C HIS A 203 12.18 10.42 6.33
N TRP A 204 11.07 9.69 6.18
CA TRP A 204 10.50 9.39 4.87
C TRP A 204 9.42 10.42 4.50
N ILE A 205 9.43 10.87 3.25
CA ILE A 205 8.47 11.90 2.79
C ILE A 205 7.02 11.37 2.82
N ARG A 206 6.81 10.09 2.45
CA ARG A 206 5.49 9.42 2.53
C ARG A 206 4.99 9.39 3.96
N ASP A 207 5.76 8.82 4.88
CA ASP A 207 5.41 8.64 6.29
C ASP A 207 5.13 9.97 6.96
N ALA A 208 5.95 10.98 6.68
CA ALA A 208 5.73 12.34 7.17
C ALA A 208 4.45 12.96 6.60
N GLY A 209 4.22 12.85 5.29
CA GLY A 209 3.00 13.32 4.65
C GLY A 209 1.74 12.72 5.29
N LEU A 210 1.70 11.39 5.46
CA LEU A 210 0.57 10.69 6.09
C LEU A 210 0.41 11.05 7.58
N THR A 211 1.53 11.26 8.28
CA THR A 211 1.52 11.75 9.66
C THR A 211 0.92 13.15 9.75
N TYR A 212 1.33 14.05 8.86
CA TYR A 212 0.78 15.40 8.81
C TYR A 212 -0.66 15.44 8.31
N ASP A 213 -1.13 14.47 7.53
CA ASP A 213 -2.56 14.32 7.21
C ASP A 213 -3.39 14.01 8.46
N LEU A 214 -2.90 13.16 9.36
CA LEU A 214 -3.52 12.96 10.67
C LEU A 214 -3.52 14.25 11.51
N VAL A 215 -2.37 14.94 11.59
CA VAL A 215 -2.26 16.22 12.34
C VAL A 215 -3.23 17.27 11.76
N LEU A 216 -3.42 17.29 10.45
CA LEU A 216 -4.40 18.12 9.77
C LEU A 216 -5.84 17.81 10.22
N GLN A 217 -6.21 16.54 10.40
CA GLN A 217 -7.54 16.17 10.89
C GLN A 217 -7.77 16.67 12.34
N LEU A 218 -6.75 16.57 13.20
CA LEU A 218 -6.81 17.16 14.55
C LEU A 218 -7.01 18.67 14.47
N TYR A 219 -6.27 19.37 13.61
CA TYR A 219 -6.42 20.82 13.42
C TYR A 219 -7.79 21.21 12.86
N LYS A 220 -8.28 20.49 11.82
CA LYS A 220 -9.60 20.69 11.21
C LYS A 220 -10.72 20.61 12.25
N SER A 221 -10.62 19.66 13.19
CA SER A 221 -11.62 19.46 14.26
C SER A 221 -11.76 20.65 15.23
N LEU A 222 -10.74 21.51 15.34
CA LEU A 222 -10.79 22.66 16.23
C LEU A 222 -11.68 23.76 15.64
N PRO A 223 -12.55 24.41 16.42
CA PRO A 223 -13.51 25.39 15.89
C PRO A 223 -12.85 26.66 15.35
N ASN A 224 -11.70 27.05 15.92
CA ASN A 224 -10.95 28.25 15.55
C ASN A 224 -9.47 28.08 15.92
N ARG A 225 -8.69 29.11 15.57
CA ARG A 225 -7.25 29.16 15.80
C ARG A 225 -6.81 29.89 17.07
N ASP A 226 -7.73 30.25 17.97
CA ASP A 226 -7.43 31.12 19.12
C ASP A 226 -6.84 30.36 20.33
N THR A 227 -6.92 29.04 20.32
CA THR A 227 -6.41 28.19 21.39
C THR A 227 -4.91 27.93 21.25
N LYS A 228 -4.22 27.66 22.37
CA LYS A 228 -2.81 27.24 22.37
C LYS A 228 -2.62 25.99 21.50
N LEU A 229 -3.47 24.98 21.67
CA LEU A 229 -3.42 23.75 20.88
C LEU A 229 -3.49 24.03 19.37
N ALA A 230 -4.40 24.89 18.91
CA ALA A 230 -4.47 25.24 17.49
C ALA A 230 -3.18 25.91 16.99
N ARG A 231 -2.56 26.75 17.81
CA ARG A 231 -1.26 27.39 17.51
C ARG A 231 -0.12 26.37 17.48
N ASP A 232 -0.09 25.44 18.41
CA ASP A 232 0.92 24.39 18.44
C ASP A 232 0.84 23.50 17.19
N LEU A 233 -0.38 23.14 16.76
CA LEU A 233 -0.59 22.40 15.51
C LEU A 233 -0.17 23.21 14.27
N GLU A 234 -0.46 24.52 14.23
CA GLU A 234 0.06 25.42 13.20
C GLU A 234 1.59 25.43 13.19
N ASP A 235 2.24 25.52 14.35
CA ASP A 235 3.71 25.55 14.47
C ASP A 235 4.36 24.27 13.92
N TYR A 236 3.76 23.09 14.14
CA TYR A 236 4.24 21.85 13.52
C TYR A 236 4.21 21.92 11.99
N PHE A 237 3.16 22.49 11.40
CA PHE A 237 3.07 22.67 9.95
C PHE A 237 4.07 23.70 9.43
N LEU A 238 4.26 24.82 10.13
CA LEU A 238 5.23 25.83 9.72
C LEU A 238 6.66 25.27 9.70
N GLN A 239 7.00 24.42 10.67
CA GLN A 239 8.27 23.70 10.70
C GLN A 239 8.37 22.69 9.55
N PHE A 240 7.32 21.91 9.29
CA PHE A 240 7.30 20.95 8.19
C PHE A 240 7.44 21.62 6.82
N ILE A 241 6.80 22.77 6.61
CA ILE A 241 6.96 23.59 5.40
C ILE A 241 8.44 23.97 5.22
N GLN A 242 9.09 24.44 6.28
CA GLN A 242 10.50 24.82 6.22
C GLN A 242 11.41 23.61 5.96
N ALA A 243 11.23 22.50 6.66
CA ALA A 243 11.99 21.27 6.44
C ALA A 243 11.85 20.75 4.99
N SER A 244 10.62 20.77 4.47
CA SER A 244 10.33 20.38 3.10
C SER A 244 11.03 21.28 2.08
N ILE A 245 11.07 22.59 2.31
CA ILE A 245 11.81 23.53 1.44
C ILE A 245 13.31 23.20 1.43
N ASP A 246 13.86 22.80 2.56
CA ASP A 246 15.28 22.45 2.68
C ASP A 246 15.59 21.13 1.96
N GLU A 247 14.73 20.12 2.08
CA GLU A 247 14.82 18.85 1.32
C GLU A 247 14.81 19.08 -0.19
N GLN A 248 13.90 19.93 -0.68
CA GLN A 248 13.79 20.24 -2.10
C GLN A 248 15.01 21.01 -2.66
N LYS A 249 15.80 21.62 -1.77
CA LYS A 249 17.04 22.37 -2.11
C LYS A 249 18.30 21.55 -1.87
N ASP A 250 18.19 20.33 -1.34
CA ASP A 250 19.34 19.50 -1.04
C ASP A 250 20.07 19.10 -2.34
N GLN A 251 21.32 19.57 -2.47
CA GLN A 251 22.17 19.28 -3.62
C GLN A 251 22.79 17.87 -3.55
N THR A 252 22.65 17.18 -2.41
CA THR A 252 23.15 15.81 -2.23
C THR A 252 22.12 14.74 -2.59
N ALA A 253 20.89 15.15 -2.90
CA ALA A 253 19.83 14.25 -3.37
C ALA A 253 20.23 13.56 -4.70
N ILE A 254 20.16 12.23 -4.71
CA ILE A 254 20.51 11.36 -5.84
C ILE A 254 19.42 11.41 -6.92
N LYS A 255 18.14 11.41 -6.51
CA LYS A 255 16.99 11.53 -7.43
C LYS A 255 16.22 12.83 -7.25
N GLY A 256 16.81 13.81 -6.56
CA GLY A 256 16.18 15.09 -6.25
C GLY A 256 14.90 14.87 -5.45
N LEU A 257 13.78 15.43 -5.92
CA LEU A 257 12.46 15.32 -5.29
C LEU A 257 11.92 13.89 -5.19
N GLY A 258 12.48 12.96 -5.97
CA GLY A 258 12.10 11.54 -5.89
C GLY A 258 12.86 10.75 -4.82
N ASP A 259 13.81 11.36 -4.09
CA ASP A 259 14.45 10.66 -2.97
C ASP A 259 13.46 10.42 -1.83
N PRO A 260 13.34 9.16 -1.35
CA PRO A 260 12.28 8.80 -0.42
C PRO A 260 12.55 9.25 1.01
N LYS A 261 13.82 9.28 1.43
CA LYS A 261 14.19 9.44 2.83
C LYS A 261 15.44 10.29 3.08
N PHE A 262 15.44 10.95 4.23
CA PHE A 262 16.41 11.95 4.66
C PHE A 262 16.90 11.67 6.08
N TYR A 263 18.15 12.04 6.37
CA TYR A 263 18.71 11.91 7.72
C TYR A 263 18.09 12.94 8.67
N LEU A 264 17.70 12.50 9.87
CA LEU A 264 16.99 13.34 10.83
C LEU A 264 17.81 14.54 11.32
N ASN A 265 19.11 14.37 11.49
CA ASN A 265 19.97 15.35 12.17
C ASN A 265 20.37 16.56 11.32
N ASN A 266 20.38 16.42 10.00
CA ASN A 266 20.82 17.47 9.07
C ASN A 266 19.90 17.67 7.87
N ASN A 267 18.84 16.86 7.74
CA ASN A 267 17.87 16.89 6.64
C ASN A 267 18.48 16.76 5.24
N THR A 268 19.52 15.93 5.09
CA THR A 268 20.09 15.60 3.76
C THR A 268 19.63 14.22 3.30
N ALA A 269 19.54 14.02 1.99
CA ALA A 269 19.10 12.78 1.37
C ALA A 269 19.97 11.59 1.78
N TYR A 270 19.36 10.43 1.95
CA TYR A 270 20.08 9.20 2.26
C TYR A 270 20.96 8.74 1.09
N GLN A 271 22.24 8.50 1.37
CA GLN A 271 23.27 8.26 0.34
C GLN A 271 23.47 6.78 -0.02
N GLY A 272 22.88 5.84 0.72
CA GLY A 272 23.00 4.40 0.45
C GLY A 272 22.11 3.92 -0.70
N LEU A 273 22.33 2.68 -1.15
CA LEU A 273 21.43 2.01 -2.11
C LEU A 273 20.02 1.92 -1.52
N TRP A 274 19.02 2.16 -2.36
CA TRP A 274 17.62 2.24 -1.95
C TRP A 274 16.69 2.24 -3.18
N GLY A 275 15.45 1.79 -3.01
CA GLY A 275 14.41 1.85 -4.03
C GLY A 275 13.97 3.29 -4.30
N ARG A 276 14.69 3.99 -5.18
CA ARG A 276 14.43 5.39 -5.59
C ARG A 276 14.31 5.51 -7.12
N PRO A 277 13.45 6.40 -7.66
CA PRO A 277 12.60 7.36 -6.93
C PRO A 277 11.30 6.76 -6.39
N GLN A 278 10.68 7.46 -5.43
CA GLN A 278 9.31 7.22 -4.94
C GLN A 278 8.47 8.49 -5.12
N ASN A 279 7.49 8.44 -6.01
CA ASN A 279 6.76 9.64 -6.48
C ASN A 279 5.50 9.95 -5.65
N ASP A 280 5.11 9.05 -4.77
CA ASP A 280 4.00 9.20 -3.82
C ASP A 280 4.31 10.23 -2.72
N GLY A 281 5.56 10.28 -2.22
CA GLY A 281 5.99 11.23 -1.19
C GLY A 281 5.68 12.70 -1.54
N PRO A 282 6.23 13.24 -2.65
CA PRO A 282 5.90 14.59 -3.12
C PRO A 282 4.39 14.83 -3.32
N SER A 283 3.67 13.81 -3.79
CA SER A 283 2.22 13.89 -3.98
C SER A 283 1.47 14.08 -2.66
N ILE A 284 1.80 13.27 -1.65
CA ILE A 284 1.18 13.34 -0.32
C ILE A 284 1.52 14.66 0.36
N ARG A 285 2.80 15.05 0.36
CA ARG A 285 3.25 16.33 0.91
C ARG A 285 2.52 17.50 0.28
N ALA A 286 2.36 17.52 -1.04
CA ALA A 286 1.65 18.58 -1.74
C ALA A 286 0.18 18.71 -1.28
N PHE A 287 -0.60 17.62 -1.32
CA PHE A 287 -2.03 17.74 -0.98
C PHE A 287 -2.26 18.09 0.50
N VAL A 288 -1.42 17.56 1.41
CA VAL A 288 -1.53 17.84 2.84
C VAL A 288 -1.24 19.31 3.14
N LEU A 289 -0.20 19.89 2.54
CA LEU A 289 0.15 21.29 2.73
C LEU A 289 -0.87 22.24 2.07
N ILE A 290 -1.43 21.86 0.92
CA ILE A 290 -2.54 22.61 0.29
C ILE A 290 -3.77 22.63 1.20
N ASP A 291 -4.18 21.47 1.73
CA ASP A 291 -5.34 21.40 2.60
C ASP A 291 -5.11 22.09 3.95
N PHE A 292 -3.89 22.05 4.48
CA PHE A 292 -3.51 22.88 5.63
C PHE A 292 -3.66 24.36 5.33
N ALA A 293 -3.12 24.85 4.21
CA ALA A 293 -3.24 26.25 3.82
C ALA A 293 -4.71 26.67 3.64
N LYS A 294 -5.55 25.83 3.03
CA LYS A 294 -7.01 26.03 2.91
C LYS A 294 -7.67 26.16 4.28
N GLU A 295 -7.37 25.24 5.20
CA GLU A 295 -7.98 25.24 6.53
C GLU A 295 -7.47 26.40 7.39
N TYR A 296 -6.18 26.73 7.34
CA TYR A 296 -5.59 27.89 8.02
C TYR A 296 -6.30 29.20 7.60
N ILE A 297 -6.51 29.40 6.30
CA ILE A 297 -7.25 30.56 5.76
C ILE A 297 -8.70 30.55 6.25
N LYS A 298 -9.38 29.40 6.17
CA LYS A 298 -10.77 29.25 6.59
C LYS A 298 -10.97 29.58 8.07
N LYS A 299 -10.00 29.26 8.94
CA LYS A 299 -10.01 29.59 10.37
C LYS A 299 -9.57 31.04 10.68
N GLY A 300 -9.39 31.89 9.67
CA GLY A 300 -9.04 33.30 9.84
C GLY A 300 -7.54 33.59 9.95
N GLY A 301 -6.70 32.67 9.51
CA GLY A 301 -5.27 32.91 9.33
C GLY A 301 -4.96 33.90 8.20
N ASP A 302 -3.76 34.50 8.23
CA ASP A 302 -3.33 35.43 7.19
C ASP A 302 -3.04 34.70 5.88
N LYS A 303 -3.91 34.93 4.89
CA LYS A 303 -3.84 34.32 3.56
C LYS A 303 -2.53 34.62 2.84
N ASP A 304 -2.07 35.86 2.86
CA ASP A 304 -0.88 36.27 2.11
C ASP A 304 0.38 35.68 2.74
N TYR A 305 0.40 35.62 4.08
CA TYR A 305 1.47 34.96 4.83
C TYR A 305 1.60 33.48 4.47
N ILE A 306 0.52 32.70 4.59
CA ILE A 306 0.62 31.25 4.40
C ILE A 306 0.92 30.88 2.95
N ILE A 307 0.34 31.61 1.99
CA ILE A 307 0.61 31.41 0.56
C ILE A 307 2.07 31.78 0.25
N GLY A 308 2.54 32.92 0.75
CA GLY A 308 3.92 33.37 0.55
C GLY A 308 4.95 32.41 1.15
N LEU A 309 4.60 31.72 2.24
CA LEU A 309 5.47 30.75 2.90
C LEU A 309 5.52 29.39 2.18
N SER A 310 4.41 28.94 1.59
CA SER A 310 4.26 27.52 1.21
C SER A 310 4.00 27.26 -0.29
N TRP A 311 3.50 28.24 -1.04
CA TRP A 311 3.06 27.99 -2.41
C TRP A 311 4.23 27.78 -3.37
N GLU A 312 5.11 28.78 -3.54
CA GLU A 312 6.24 28.69 -4.50
C GLU A 312 7.18 27.53 -4.16
N ALA A 313 7.38 27.28 -2.86
CA ALA A 313 7.94 26.05 -2.31
C ALA A 313 7.34 25.82 -0.91
N PRO A 314 7.04 24.57 -0.52
CA PRO A 314 7.32 23.35 -1.28
C PRO A 314 6.21 22.94 -2.26
N ILE A 315 5.00 23.51 -2.16
CA ILE A 315 3.80 22.99 -2.85
C ILE A 315 3.97 22.96 -4.37
N LYS A 316 4.29 24.10 -4.99
CA LYS A 316 4.37 24.18 -6.46
C LYS A 316 5.51 23.34 -7.01
N VAL A 317 6.63 23.24 -6.29
CA VAL A 317 7.77 22.40 -6.67
C VAL A 317 7.36 20.92 -6.74
N ASP A 318 6.61 20.42 -5.75
CA ASP A 318 6.10 19.05 -5.77
C ASP A 318 5.06 18.85 -6.89
N LEU A 319 4.13 19.79 -7.08
CA LEU A 319 3.13 19.71 -8.16
C LEU A 319 3.78 19.70 -9.56
N ASP A 320 4.76 20.56 -9.79
CA ASP A 320 5.51 20.61 -11.06
C ASP A 320 6.31 19.31 -11.27
N TYR A 321 6.82 18.69 -10.19
CA TYR A 321 7.47 17.39 -10.25
C TYR A 321 6.49 16.29 -10.67
N ILE A 322 5.27 16.26 -10.12
CA ILE A 322 4.23 15.32 -10.51
C ILE A 322 3.88 15.49 -11.98
N VAL A 323 3.63 16.72 -12.44
CA VAL A 323 3.34 17.04 -13.85
C VAL A 323 4.43 16.51 -14.78
N LYS A 324 5.69 16.60 -14.38
CA LYS A 324 6.82 16.13 -15.19
C LYS A 324 7.02 14.62 -15.15
N ASN A 325 6.69 13.94 -14.04
CA ASN A 325 7.15 12.57 -13.79
C ASN A 325 6.03 11.53 -13.63
N TRP A 326 4.74 11.90 -13.70
CA TRP A 326 3.64 10.94 -13.48
C TRP A 326 3.60 9.75 -14.45
N THR A 327 4.25 9.85 -15.62
CA THR A 327 4.38 8.77 -16.61
C THR A 327 5.60 7.88 -16.39
N GLN A 328 6.53 8.27 -15.52
CA GLN A 328 7.74 7.52 -15.23
C GLN A 328 7.46 6.46 -14.17
N SER A 329 8.13 5.32 -14.29
CA SER A 329 8.11 4.29 -13.23
C SER A 329 8.75 4.83 -11.95
N SER A 330 8.21 4.39 -10.82
CA SER A 330 8.75 4.68 -9.49
C SER A 330 8.54 3.47 -8.60
N TYR A 331 9.31 3.38 -7.53
CA TYR A 331 9.11 2.35 -6.51
C TYR A 331 7.74 2.55 -5.83
N ASP A 332 7.13 1.44 -5.45
CA ASP A 332 5.85 1.40 -4.74
C ASP A 332 5.99 1.88 -3.29
N ALA A 333 4.87 1.94 -2.57
CA ALA A 333 4.82 2.36 -1.16
C ALA A 333 5.67 1.48 -0.23
N TRP A 334 6.00 0.26 -0.69
CA TRP A 334 6.81 -0.73 0.01
C TRP A 334 8.28 -0.70 -0.38
N GLU A 335 8.67 0.20 -1.29
CA GLU A 335 10.04 0.47 -1.70
C GLU A 335 10.71 -0.68 -2.48
N GLU A 336 9.90 -1.58 -3.07
CA GLU A 336 10.34 -2.85 -3.64
C GLU A 336 10.16 -2.93 -5.16
N VAL A 337 9.10 -2.32 -5.70
CA VAL A 337 8.67 -2.54 -7.09
C VAL A 337 8.68 -1.24 -7.88
N ASN A 338 9.70 -1.08 -8.72
CA ASN A 338 9.76 0.02 -9.67
C ASN A 338 8.84 -0.25 -10.89
N SER A 339 7.65 0.32 -10.88
CA SER A 339 6.62 0.07 -11.89
C SER A 339 5.64 1.24 -11.99
N ASP A 340 4.57 1.05 -12.75
CA ASP A 340 3.38 1.90 -12.63
C ASP A 340 2.50 1.36 -11.49
N ASN A 341 2.44 2.06 -10.35
CA ASN A 341 1.82 1.59 -9.11
C ASN A 341 0.52 2.36 -8.80
N VAL A 342 -0.55 1.64 -8.46
CA VAL A 342 -1.88 2.24 -8.27
C VAL A 342 -1.92 3.21 -7.08
N PHE A 343 -1.22 2.90 -5.98
CA PHE A 343 -1.10 3.79 -4.82
C PHE A 343 -0.54 5.15 -5.25
N ASN A 344 0.60 5.14 -5.95
CA ASN A 344 1.30 6.35 -6.40
C ASN A 344 0.39 7.17 -7.33
N LYS A 345 -0.37 6.53 -8.23
CA LYS A 345 -1.32 7.21 -9.11
C LYS A 345 -2.46 7.87 -8.34
N LEU A 346 -3.05 7.19 -7.36
CA LEU A 346 -4.18 7.72 -6.59
C LEU A 346 -3.78 8.94 -5.76
N VAL A 347 -2.63 8.91 -5.09
CA VAL A 347 -2.17 10.09 -4.32
C VAL A 347 -1.73 11.24 -5.23
N ALA A 348 -1.11 10.96 -6.38
CA ALA A 348 -0.77 11.97 -7.39
C ALA A 348 -2.03 12.61 -7.98
N ARG A 349 -3.07 11.80 -8.26
CA ARG A 349 -4.39 12.27 -8.71
C ARG A 349 -4.98 13.25 -7.71
N LYS A 350 -4.97 12.91 -6.42
CA LYS A 350 -5.46 13.80 -5.35
C LYS A 350 -4.69 15.11 -5.31
N ALA A 351 -3.35 15.06 -5.35
CA ALA A 351 -2.49 16.24 -5.35
C ALA A 351 -2.79 17.19 -6.52
N LEU A 352 -2.93 16.66 -7.74
CA LEU A 352 -3.26 17.44 -8.92
C LEU A 352 -4.64 18.09 -8.81
N ALA A 353 -5.64 17.36 -8.30
CA ALA A 353 -7.00 17.88 -8.13
C ALA A 353 -7.06 19.03 -7.11
N VAL A 354 -6.51 18.84 -5.91
CA VAL A 354 -6.52 19.89 -4.88
C VAL A 354 -5.63 21.06 -5.25
N GLY A 355 -4.52 20.82 -5.97
CA GLY A 355 -3.65 21.85 -6.52
C GLY A 355 -4.34 22.71 -7.57
N ALA A 356 -5.07 22.09 -8.49
CA ALA A 356 -5.86 22.81 -9.49
C ALA A 356 -6.94 23.66 -8.82
N GLU A 357 -7.67 23.09 -7.85
CA GLU A 357 -8.66 23.82 -7.07
C GLU A 357 -8.04 25.04 -6.39
N PHE A 358 -6.93 24.87 -5.67
CA PHE A 358 -6.25 25.95 -4.95
C PHE A 358 -5.72 27.04 -5.89
N ALA A 359 -5.11 26.66 -7.01
CA ALA A 359 -4.63 27.62 -8.01
C ALA A 359 -5.76 28.51 -8.56
N SER A 360 -6.93 27.92 -8.84
CA SER A 360 -8.10 28.65 -9.33
C SER A 360 -8.80 29.48 -8.25
N GLN A 361 -8.98 28.93 -7.05
CA GLN A 361 -9.81 29.54 -6.00
C GLN A 361 -9.01 30.54 -5.15
N ASN A 362 -7.79 30.21 -4.77
CA ASN A 362 -6.99 30.98 -3.82
C ASN A 362 -6.01 31.92 -4.51
N LEU A 363 -5.41 31.50 -5.64
CA LEU A 363 -4.34 32.26 -6.32
C LEU A 363 -4.82 33.06 -7.54
N LYS A 364 -5.92 32.64 -8.16
CA LYS A 364 -6.38 33.16 -9.46
C LYS A 364 -5.34 32.95 -10.57
N ASP A 365 -4.56 31.89 -10.47
CA ASP A 365 -3.58 31.48 -11.48
C ASP A 365 -4.21 30.46 -12.43
N PHE A 366 -4.75 30.98 -13.54
CA PHE A 366 -5.35 30.16 -14.59
C PHE A 366 -4.34 29.30 -15.35
N GLY A 367 -3.07 29.71 -15.40
CA GLY A 367 -2.02 28.94 -16.08
C GLY A 367 -1.73 27.65 -15.33
N THR A 368 -1.46 27.76 -14.02
CA THR A 368 -1.23 26.59 -13.16
C THR A 368 -2.48 25.72 -13.08
N TYR A 369 -3.66 26.29 -12.88
CA TYR A 369 -4.93 25.53 -12.89
C TYR A 369 -5.08 24.66 -14.15
N LYS A 370 -4.83 25.25 -15.33
CA LYS A 370 -4.94 24.54 -16.60
C LYS A 370 -3.95 23.38 -16.68
N THR A 371 -2.67 23.60 -16.39
CA THR A 371 -1.63 22.56 -16.44
C THR A 371 -1.94 21.39 -15.52
N LEU A 372 -2.36 21.68 -14.27
CA LEU A 372 -2.69 20.64 -13.30
C LEU A 372 -3.94 19.85 -13.72
N THR A 373 -4.97 20.53 -14.23
CA THR A 373 -6.19 19.87 -14.71
C THR A 373 -5.93 18.99 -15.94
N GLU A 374 -5.11 19.46 -16.89
CA GLU A 374 -4.73 18.65 -18.06
C GLU A 374 -3.96 17.40 -17.66
N THR A 375 -3.01 17.53 -16.72
CA THR A 375 -2.26 16.40 -16.17
C THR A 375 -3.17 15.43 -15.40
N PHE A 376 -4.07 15.97 -14.56
CA PHE A 376 -5.06 15.18 -13.82
C PHE A 376 -5.89 14.32 -14.77
N ASN A 377 -6.41 14.89 -15.86
CA ASN A 377 -7.23 14.16 -16.82
C ASN A 377 -6.44 13.05 -17.53
N GLN A 378 -5.17 13.31 -17.88
CA GLN A 378 -4.30 12.32 -18.52
C GLN A 378 -3.96 11.16 -17.58
N LEU A 379 -3.62 11.46 -16.31
CA LEU A 379 -3.37 10.45 -15.29
C LEU A 379 -4.64 9.64 -15.00
N ASN A 380 -5.79 10.32 -14.84
CA ASN A 380 -7.06 9.65 -14.58
C ASN A 380 -7.42 8.64 -15.68
N ALA A 381 -7.15 8.99 -16.94
CA ALA A 381 -7.37 8.09 -18.06
C ALA A 381 -6.53 6.80 -17.99
N THR A 382 -5.42 6.75 -17.24
CA THR A 382 -4.63 5.51 -17.08
C THR A 382 -5.12 4.60 -15.96
N LEU A 383 -6.03 5.07 -15.09
CA LEU A 383 -6.48 4.28 -13.93
C LEU A 383 -7.27 3.03 -14.34
N GLU A 384 -7.94 3.05 -15.49
CA GLU A 384 -8.66 1.88 -16.02
C GLU A 384 -7.75 0.67 -16.26
N ASN A 385 -6.46 0.88 -16.51
CA ASN A 385 -5.49 -0.20 -16.72
C ASN A 385 -5.29 -1.08 -15.46
N PHE A 386 -5.56 -0.53 -14.28
CA PHE A 386 -5.47 -1.28 -13.03
C PHE A 386 -6.72 -2.12 -12.76
N ALA A 387 -7.88 -1.76 -13.31
CA ALA A 387 -9.12 -2.52 -13.18
C ALA A 387 -9.08 -3.73 -14.12
N ASN A 388 -8.46 -4.85 -13.68
CA ASN A 388 -8.20 -5.96 -14.57
C ASN A 388 -9.47 -6.80 -14.83
N PRO A 389 -9.97 -6.88 -16.08
CA PRO A 389 -11.26 -7.50 -16.38
C PRO A 389 -11.26 -9.03 -16.29
N LEU A 390 -10.09 -9.68 -16.35
CA LEU A 390 -9.96 -11.14 -16.21
C LEU A 390 -9.91 -11.53 -14.72
N ARG A 391 -9.13 -10.79 -13.95
CA ARG A 391 -8.93 -10.98 -12.51
C ARG A 391 -10.11 -10.48 -11.67
N LYS A 392 -10.86 -9.51 -12.20
CA LYS A 392 -12.00 -8.83 -11.57
C LYS A 392 -11.63 -7.94 -10.37
N TYR A 393 -10.35 -7.71 -10.09
CA TYR A 393 -9.90 -6.80 -9.02
C TYR A 393 -8.88 -5.80 -9.56
N ILE A 394 -8.62 -4.76 -8.77
CA ILE A 394 -7.61 -3.75 -9.04
C ILE A 394 -6.23 -4.37 -8.78
N ILE A 395 -5.41 -4.47 -9.81
CA ILE A 395 -4.03 -4.96 -9.66
C ILE A 395 -3.14 -3.86 -9.08
N VAL A 396 -2.20 -4.23 -8.20
CA VAL A 396 -1.32 -3.28 -7.52
C VAL A 396 -0.46 -2.44 -8.47
N ASN A 397 0.01 -3.07 -9.55
CA ASN A 397 0.89 -2.44 -10.51
C ASN A 397 0.58 -2.85 -11.96
N TYR A 398 0.81 -1.94 -12.90
CA TYR A 398 0.66 -2.14 -14.34
C TYR A 398 2.01 -2.01 -15.04
N GLY A 399 2.81 -3.07 -14.98
CA GLY A 399 4.12 -3.14 -15.61
C GLY A 399 4.74 -4.54 -15.50
N PRO A 400 5.80 -4.82 -16.28
CA PRO A 400 6.36 -6.17 -16.37
C PRO A 400 7.16 -6.54 -15.13
N VAL A 401 7.62 -5.53 -14.39
CA VAL A 401 8.25 -5.69 -13.09
C VAL A 401 7.17 -5.86 -12.03
N ILE A 402 7.14 -7.04 -11.41
CA ILE A 402 6.20 -7.38 -10.33
C ILE A 402 6.87 -7.77 -9.02
N HIS A 403 8.17 -8.13 -9.05
CA HIS A 403 9.00 -8.53 -7.91
C HIS A 403 8.23 -9.31 -6.81
N ARG A 404 8.06 -10.62 -6.99
CA ARG A 404 7.31 -11.53 -6.10
C ARG A 404 5.80 -11.31 -5.97
N LYS A 405 5.22 -10.21 -6.46
CA LYS A 405 3.76 -9.95 -6.39
C LYS A 405 2.94 -10.69 -7.46
N SER A 406 3.11 -12.01 -7.57
CA SER A 406 2.50 -12.84 -8.63
C SER A 406 0.96 -12.79 -8.66
N SER A 407 0.32 -12.67 -7.50
CA SER A 407 -1.12 -12.49 -7.35
C SER A 407 -1.58 -11.10 -7.74
N ARG A 408 -0.69 -10.10 -7.72
CA ARG A 408 -1.00 -8.66 -7.88
C ARG A 408 -2.00 -8.13 -6.83
N LYS A 409 -2.17 -8.84 -5.71
CA LYS A 409 -3.01 -8.47 -4.57
C LYS A 409 -2.16 -7.78 -3.53
N ASP A 410 -2.50 -6.55 -3.17
CA ASP A 410 -1.65 -5.76 -2.27
C ASP A 410 -2.46 -4.71 -1.51
N ALA A 411 -2.22 -4.59 -0.20
CA ALA A 411 -2.86 -3.65 0.69
C ALA A 411 -2.57 -2.17 0.36
N SER A 412 -1.50 -1.87 -0.37
CA SER A 412 -1.24 -0.52 -0.90
C SER A 412 -2.33 -0.04 -1.84
N THR A 413 -3.05 -0.95 -2.52
CA THR A 413 -4.24 -0.59 -3.30
C THR A 413 -5.33 0.01 -2.40
N LEU A 414 -5.58 -0.64 -1.25
CA LEU A 414 -6.55 -0.17 -0.26
C LEU A 414 -6.11 1.12 0.42
N LEU A 415 -4.83 1.23 0.79
CA LEU A 415 -4.25 2.47 1.30
C LEU A 415 -4.40 3.62 0.30
N GLY A 416 -4.21 3.35 -0.99
CA GLY A 416 -4.37 4.32 -2.06
C GLY A 416 -5.82 4.80 -2.19
N ILE A 417 -6.78 3.91 -1.99
CA ILE A 417 -8.21 4.25 -1.93
C ILE A 417 -8.49 5.10 -0.69
N ASN A 418 -8.08 4.69 0.51
CA ASN A 418 -8.35 5.44 1.73
C ASN A 418 -7.75 6.86 1.69
N HIS A 419 -6.53 7.01 1.19
CA HIS A 419 -5.83 8.31 1.21
C HIS A 419 -6.04 9.15 -0.06
N GLY A 420 -6.31 8.53 -1.21
CA GLY A 420 -6.35 9.15 -2.52
C GLY A 420 -7.74 9.34 -3.13
N ASN A 421 -8.80 8.85 -2.49
CA ASN A 421 -10.16 8.97 -3.00
C ASN A 421 -10.62 10.45 -3.07
N LEU A 422 -11.23 10.82 -4.20
CA LEU A 422 -11.82 12.14 -4.44
C LEU A 422 -13.35 12.16 -4.33
N HIS A 423 -13.98 11.00 -4.13
CA HIS A 423 -15.43 10.79 -4.10
C HIS A 423 -16.09 11.28 -5.40
N ASP A 424 -15.49 10.92 -6.54
CA ASP A 424 -15.91 11.33 -7.88
C ASP A 424 -16.24 10.14 -8.81
N GLY A 425 -16.42 8.95 -8.22
CA GLY A 425 -16.81 7.73 -8.91
C GLY A 425 -15.66 6.88 -9.43
N VAL A 426 -14.42 7.36 -9.38
CA VAL A 426 -13.24 6.59 -9.84
C VAL A 426 -12.60 5.88 -8.65
N PHE A 427 -12.78 4.56 -8.58
CA PHE A 427 -12.31 3.75 -7.44
C PHE A 427 -12.81 4.28 -6.09
N ASP A 428 -14.04 4.79 -6.05
CA ASP A 428 -14.73 5.12 -4.81
C ASP A 428 -14.90 3.84 -3.95
N THR A 429 -15.13 3.99 -2.65
CA THR A 429 -15.22 2.83 -1.73
C THR A 429 -16.30 1.82 -2.11
N THR A 430 -17.35 2.29 -2.78
CA THR A 430 -18.53 1.52 -3.22
C THR A 430 -18.41 1.00 -4.67
N ASP A 431 -17.30 1.28 -5.36
CA ASP A 431 -17.04 0.75 -6.69
C ASP A 431 -16.89 -0.79 -6.67
N ASP A 432 -17.45 -1.46 -7.68
CA ASP A 432 -17.48 -2.93 -7.75
C ASP A 432 -16.07 -3.56 -7.78
N TYR A 433 -15.12 -2.94 -8.48
CA TYR A 433 -13.72 -3.39 -8.49
C TYR A 433 -13.07 -3.16 -7.13
N VAL A 434 -13.37 -2.05 -6.44
CA VAL A 434 -12.87 -1.79 -5.08
C VAL A 434 -13.40 -2.83 -4.08
N ILE A 435 -14.72 -3.04 -4.03
CA ILE A 435 -15.37 -4.03 -3.16
C ILE A 435 -14.77 -5.42 -3.38
N ARG A 436 -14.59 -5.80 -4.65
CA ARG A 436 -13.97 -7.07 -5.04
C ARG A 436 -12.50 -7.15 -4.65
N THR A 437 -11.75 -6.05 -4.77
CA THR A 437 -10.34 -5.97 -4.36
C THR A 437 -10.19 -6.16 -2.85
N VAL A 438 -11.06 -5.54 -2.04
CA VAL A 438 -11.04 -5.70 -0.58
C VAL A 438 -11.23 -7.16 -0.18
N TYR A 439 -12.19 -7.85 -0.81
CA TYR A 439 -12.35 -9.29 -0.61
C TYR A 439 -11.12 -10.09 -1.03
N GLU A 440 -10.59 -9.85 -2.23
CA GLU A 440 -9.48 -10.64 -2.78
C GLU A 440 -8.18 -10.46 -2.00
N VAL A 441 -7.89 -9.24 -1.52
CA VAL A 441 -6.71 -8.93 -0.70
C VAL A 441 -6.92 -9.40 0.73
N GLY A 442 -8.08 -9.13 1.34
CA GLY A 442 -8.36 -9.48 2.73
C GLY A 442 -8.35 -10.99 2.98
N THR A 443 -8.88 -11.77 2.03
CA THR A 443 -8.91 -13.24 2.17
C THR A 443 -7.61 -13.92 1.75
N ALA A 444 -6.71 -13.24 1.03
CA ALA A 444 -5.44 -13.83 0.58
C ALA A 444 -4.51 -14.22 1.74
N PHE A 445 -4.70 -13.65 2.93
CA PHE A 445 -3.88 -13.93 4.11
C PHE A 445 -4.37 -15.11 4.96
N LEU A 446 -5.56 -15.66 4.67
CA LEU A 446 -6.15 -16.77 5.43
C LEU A 446 -5.24 -18.01 5.43
N ASP A 447 -4.65 -18.32 4.27
CA ASP A 447 -3.76 -19.47 4.10
C ASP A 447 -2.28 -19.12 4.34
N VAL A 448 -1.98 -17.84 4.59
CA VAL A 448 -0.62 -17.34 4.81
C VAL A 448 -0.34 -17.26 6.30
N PHE A 449 -1.20 -16.62 7.09
CA PHE A 449 -0.93 -16.42 8.51
C PHE A 449 -1.64 -17.46 9.36
N SER A 450 -0.89 -18.26 10.12
CA SER A 450 -1.45 -19.29 11.01
C SER A 450 -2.44 -18.68 12.02
N ILE A 451 -2.16 -17.46 12.49
CA ILE A 451 -3.04 -16.72 13.41
C ILE A 451 -4.37 -16.26 12.79
N SER A 452 -4.55 -16.35 11.46
CA SER A 452 -5.86 -16.14 10.81
C SER A 452 -6.91 -17.16 11.26
N SER A 453 -6.49 -18.28 11.86
CA SER A 453 -7.39 -19.26 12.47
C SER A 453 -7.91 -18.85 13.86
N THR A 454 -7.32 -17.83 14.50
CA THR A 454 -7.78 -17.26 15.76
C THR A 454 -8.91 -16.28 15.49
N THR A 455 -10.15 -16.75 15.61
CA THR A 455 -11.35 -15.98 15.24
C THR A 455 -12.04 -15.28 16.40
N GLN A 456 -11.54 -15.44 17.62
CA GLN A 456 -12.12 -14.83 18.83
C GLN A 456 -11.03 -14.41 19.82
N ASP A 457 -11.27 -13.34 20.58
CA ASP A 457 -10.44 -12.93 21.70
C ASP A 457 -10.75 -13.73 22.99
N ASP A 458 -10.05 -13.42 24.08
CA ASP A 458 -10.23 -14.08 25.37
C ASP A 458 -11.65 -13.94 25.96
N ASN A 459 -12.44 -12.96 25.49
CA ASN A 459 -13.82 -12.74 25.90
C ASN A 459 -14.85 -13.35 24.91
N GLY A 460 -14.38 -14.06 23.88
CA GLY A 460 -15.23 -14.65 22.85
C GLY A 460 -15.73 -13.65 21.80
N LEU A 461 -15.19 -12.43 21.74
CA LEU A 461 -15.55 -11.42 20.74
C LEU A 461 -14.78 -11.67 19.43
N PRO A 462 -15.40 -11.41 18.27
CA PRO A 462 -14.83 -11.82 16.98
C PRO A 462 -13.55 -11.07 16.63
N LEU A 463 -12.55 -11.79 16.14
CA LEU A 463 -11.29 -11.26 15.60
C LEU A 463 -11.30 -11.44 14.08
N ALA A 464 -11.10 -10.33 13.35
CA ALA A 464 -10.90 -10.42 11.91
C ALA A 464 -9.52 -11.03 11.61
N PRO A 465 -9.38 -11.84 10.55
CA PRO A 465 -8.07 -12.30 10.10
C PRO A 465 -7.13 -11.10 9.88
N PRO A 466 -5.90 -11.13 10.43
CA PRO A 466 -4.97 -10.03 10.27
C PRO A 466 -4.46 -9.94 8.84
N THR A 467 -4.12 -8.73 8.38
CA THR A 467 -3.66 -8.47 7.01
C THR A 467 -2.22 -7.95 7.01
N GLY A 468 -1.46 -8.30 5.98
CA GLY A 468 -0.10 -7.82 5.73
C GLY A 468 -0.03 -6.95 4.47
N ARG A 469 1.16 -6.78 3.90
CA ARG A 469 1.36 -6.00 2.67
C ARG A 469 0.77 -6.71 1.45
N TYR A 470 1.25 -7.91 1.15
CA TYR A 470 0.81 -8.77 0.04
C TYR A 470 1.10 -10.25 0.39
N PRO A 471 0.38 -11.24 -0.18
CA PRO A 471 0.46 -12.63 0.30
C PRO A 471 1.79 -13.32 0.00
N GLU A 472 2.54 -12.87 -1.01
CA GLU A 472 3.88 -13.37 -1.35
C GLU A 472 5.02 -12.66 -0.61
N ASP A 473 4.68 -11.79 0.36
CA ASP A 473 5.67 -11.06 1.12
C ASP A 473 6.62 -12.00 1.87
N VAL A 474 7.88 -11.58 1.91
CA VAL A 474 9.04 -12.27 2.49
C VAL A 474 9.75 -11.40 3.52
N TYR A 475 9.41 -10.13 3.69
CA TYR A 475 10.05 -9.27 4.66
C TYR A 475 9.48 -9.53 6.06
N ASN A 476 10.32 -10.00 6.97
CA ASN A 476 9.90 -10.37 8.32
C ASN A 476 10.04 -9.24 9.37
N GLY A 477 10.36 -8.03 8.92
CA GLY A 477 10.61 -6.86 9.78
C GLY A 477 12.10 -6.60 10.04
N VAL A 478 13.00 -7.52 9.69
CA VAL A 478 14.46 -7.31 9.79
C VAL A 478 15.17 -7.83 8.54
N ASN A 479 14.81 -9.04 8.07
CA ASN A 479 15.44 -9.75 6.97
C ASN A 479 14.39 -10.34 6.02
N THR A 480 14.87 -10.93 4.92
CA THR A 480 14.04 -11.62 3.94
C THR A 480 13.92 -13.11 4.26
N SER A 481 12.73 -13.57 4.67
CA SER A 481 12.38 -14.97 4.87
C SER A 481 10.88 -15.24 4.63
N TYR A 482 10.00 -14.60 5.39
CA TYR A 482 8.55 -14.70 5.29
C TYR A 482 7.90 -13.37 5.72
N GLY A 483 6.79 -13.00 5.10
CA GLY A 483 6.00 -11.83 5.46
C GLY A 483 5.15 -12.07 6.70
N ASN A 484 4.85 -11.00 7.43
CA ASN A 484 3.95 -11.00 8.59
C ASN A 484 2.74 -10.09 8.36
N PRO A 485 1.71 -10.17 9.22
CA PRO A 485 0.76 -9.11 9.42
C PRO A 485 1.38 -7.76 9.79
N TRP A 486 0.72 -6.69 9.36
CA TRP A 486 1.09 -5.31 9.68
C TRP A 486 -0.06 -4.62 10.39
N TYR A 487 0.24 -3.85 11.44
CA TYR A 487 -0.76 -3.09 12.17
C TYR A 487 -1.46 -2.08 11.25
N LEU A 488 -0.68 -1.35 10.44
CA LEU A 488 -1.23 -0.37 9.51
C LEU A 488 -2.09 -1.00 8.41
N SER A 489 -1.76 -2.21 7.95
CA SER A 489 -2.57 -2.90 6.94
C SER A 489 -3.89 -3.37 7.56
N THR A 490 -3.84 -3.90 8.78
CA THR A 490 -5.04 -4.29 9.53
C THR A 490 -5.93 -3.08 9.83
N ALA A 491 -5.33 -1.92 10.15
CA ALA A 491 -6.06 -0.67 10.38
C ALA A 491 -6.67 -0.09 9.09
N ALA A 492 -5.98 -0.20 7.95
CA ALA A 492 -6.50 0.26 6.66
C ALA A 492 -7.77 -0.48 6.23
N PHE A 493 -7.86 -1.78 6.55
CA PHE A 493 -9.10 -2.55 6.37
C PHE A 493 -10.21 -2.03 7.29
N ALA A 494 -9.94 -1.82 8.58
CA ALA A 494 -10.93 -1.23 9.49
C ALA A 494 -11.46 0.12 8.96
N GLU A 495 -10.56 1.02 8.55
CA GLU A 495 -10.89 2.32 7.98
C GLU A 495 -11.79 2.19 6.74
N TYR A 496 -11.44 1.31 5.80
CA TYR A 496 -12.27 1.04 4.63
C TYR A 496 -13.66 0.57 5.01
N PHE A 497 -13.78 -0.40 5.93
CA PHE A 497 -15.07 -0.94 6.35
C PHE A 497 -15.98 0.13 6.97
N TYR A 498 -15.43 1.07 7.74
CA TYR A 498 -16.20 2.20 8.25
C TYR A 498 -16.60 3.18 7.15
N ASN A 499 -15.67 3.52 6.25
CA ASN A 499 -15.93 4.46 5.16
C ASN A 499 -16.97 3.92 4.17
N VAL A 500 -16.85 2.66 3.72
CA VAL A 500 -17.81 2.06 2.78
C VAL A 500 -19.20 1.92 3.40
N ALA A 501 -19.29 1.62 4.70
CA ALA A 501 -20.57 1.62 5.41
C ALA A 501 -21.20 3.02 5.46
N ASN A 502 -20.39 4.07 5.67
CA ASN A 502 -20.87 5.44 5.66
C ASN A 502 -21.34 5.85 4.25
N ASP A 503 -20.55 5.55 3.22
CA ASP A 503 -20.85 5.88 1.84
C ASP A 503 -22.14 5.19 1.37
N PHE A 504 -22.37 3.92 1.73
CA PHE A 504 -23.64 3.25 1.46
C PHE A 504 -24.82 3.86 2.22
N LYS A 505 -24.65 4.29 3.48
CA LYS A 505 -25.70 5.02 4.23
C LYS A 505 -26.07 6.33 3.55
N GLU A 506 -25.09 7.07 3.04
CA GLU A 506 -25.31 8.33 2.31
C GLU A 506 -26.00 8.09 0.96
N GLN A 507 -25.57 7.08 0.20
CA GLN A 507 -26.20 6.68 -1.06
C GLN A 507 -27.63 6.15 -0.86
N GLY A 508 -27.90 5.48 0.26
CA GLY A 508 -29.20 4.93 0.61
C GLY A 508 -29.59 3.65 -0.13
N SER A 509 -28.63 3.01 -0.81
CA SER A 509 -28.81 1.72 -1.46
C SER A 509 -27.50 0.96 -1.63
N ILE A 510 -27.57 -0.37 -1.64
CA ILE A 510 -26.47 -1.28 -1.96
C ILE A 510 -26.90 -2.12 -3.16
N THR A 511 -26.04 -2.29 -4.16
CA THR A 511 -26.29 -3.22 -5.28
C THR A 511 -25.36 -4.42 -5.17
N ILE A 512 -25.95 -5.61 -5.05
CA ILE A 512 -25.22 -6.88 -5.05
C ILE A 512 -25.35 -7.52 -6.43
N ASN A 513 -24.22 -7.77 -7.08
CA ASN A 513 -24.13 -8.37 -8.41
C ASN A 513 -23.06 -9.48 -8.44
N ASP A 514 -22.87 -10.15 -9.58
CA ASP A 514 -21.90 -11.24 -9.73
C ASP A 514 -20.46 -10.83 -9.35
N HIS A 515 -20.09 -9.57 -9.62
CA HIS A 515 -18.76 -9.04 -9.36
C HIS A 515 -18.51 -8.87 -7.85
N THR A 516 -19.49 -8.34 -7.12
CA THR A 516 -19.41 -8.07 -5.67
C THR A 516 -19.90 -9.22 -4.79
N SER A 517 -20.60 -10.22 -5.36
CA SER A 517 -21.16 -11.36 -4.63
C SER A 517 -20.16 -12.07 -3.70
N PRO A 518 -18.89 -12.31 -4.10
CA PRO A 518 -17.92 -12.96 -3.20
C PRO A 518 -17.63 -12.14 -1.93
N PHE A 519 -17.58 -10.82 -2.03
CA PHE A 519 -17.43 -9.93 -0.88
C PHE A 519 -18.62 -10.08 0.06
N TRP A 520 -19.84 -9.95 -0.45
CA TRP A 520 -21.04 -10.00 0.39
C TRP A 520 -21.27 -11.38 1.01
N LYS A 521 -21.01 -12.46 0.27
CA LYS A 521 -21.08 -13.83 0.79
C LYS A 521 -20.07 -14.10 1.91
N TYR A 522 -18.92 -13.42 1.92
CA TYR A 522 -17.91 -13.56 2.96
C TYR A 522 -18.17 -12.64 4.16
N TYR A 523 -18.42 -11.36 3.89
CA TYR A 523 -18.51 -10.32 4.94
C TYR A 523 -19.93 -10.18 5.52
N ALA A 524 -20.98 -10.51 4.78
CA ALA A 524 -22.37 -10.43 5.22
C ALA A 524 -23.18 -11.69 4.84
N PRO A 525 -22.74 -12.91 5.23
CA PRO A 525 -23.34 -14.17 4.79
C PRO A 525 -24.81 -14.36 5.22
N ASN A 526 -25.27 -13.60 6.21
CA ASN A 526 -26.63 -13.67 6.73
C ASN A 526 -27.66 -12.93 5.85
N VAL A 527 -27.22 -12.35 4.72
CA VAL A 527 -28.06 -11.62 3.77
C VAL A 527 -28.00 -12.33 2.40
N GLU A 528 -29.00 -13.15 2.11
CA GLU A 528 -29.10 -13.97 0.88
C GLU A 528 -29.95 -13.28 -0.21
N VAL A 529 -29.58 -12.07 -0.62
CA VAL A 529 -30.30 -11.31 -1.67
C VAL A 529 -29.37 -10.80 -2.76
N GLU A 530 -29.85 -10.85 -4.01
CA GLU A 530 -29.21 -10.25 -5.18
C GLU A 530 -30.00 -9.02 -5.65
N GLY A 531 -29.33 -8.09 -6.31
CA GLY A 531 -29.93 -6.86 -6.83
C GLY A 531 -29.78 -5.67 -5.90
N THR A 532 -30.64 -4.67 -6.09
CA THR A 532 -30.58 -3.39 -5.37
C THR A 532 -31.41 -3.45 -4.09
N ILE A 533 -30.75 -3.16 -2.98
CA ILE A 533 -31.28 -3.20 -1.61
C ILE A 533 -31.33 -1.77 -1.10
N THR A 534 -32.51 -1.27 -0.76
CA THR A 534 -32.71 0.12 -0.37
C THR A 534 -32.68 0.30 1.14
N LYS A 535 -32.34 1.51 1.61
CA LYS A 535 -32.20 1.87 3.02
C LYS A 535 -33.39 1.57 3.94
N ASP A 536 -34.59 1.42 3.37
CA ASP A 536 -35.82 1.14 4.13
C ASP A 536 -35.99 -0.36 4.43
N SER A 537 -35.13 -1.22 3.90
CA SER A 537 -35.17 -2.68 4.10
C SER A 537 -34.36 -3.12 5.32
N GLU A 538 -34.82 -4.19 5.99
CA GLU A 538 -34.05 -4.83 7.07
C GLU A 538 -32.69 -5.37 6.58
N ASP A 539 -32.62 -5.82 5.33
CA ASP A 539 -31.39 -6.35 4.76
C ASP A 539 -30.35 -5.26 4.54
N PHE A 540 -30.75 -4.04 4.18
CA PHE A 540 -29.83 -2.90 4.16
C PHE A 540 -29.21 -2.67 5.55
N THR A 541 -30.03 -2.65 6.60
CA THR A 541 -29.54 -2.51 7.98
C THR A 541 -28.56 -3.61 8.35
N LYS A 542 -28.86 -4.88 8.04
CA LYS A 542 -27.95 -6.02 8.30
C LYS A 542 -26.63 -5.90 7.54
N LEU A 543 -26.65 -5.42 6.29
CA LEU A 543 -25.44 -5.20 5.50
C LEU A 543 -24.56 -4.12 6.13
N ILE A 544 -25.15 -2.98 6.52
CA ILE A 544 -24.42 -1.90 7.21
C ILE A 544 -23.87 -2.39 8.55
N ASP A 545 -24.65 -3.12 9.33
CA ASP A 545 -24.21 -3.68 10.61
C ASP A 545 -23.08 -4.70 10.42
N ALA A 546 -23.12 -5.52 9.38
CA ALA A 546 -22.04 -6.44 9.06
C ALA A 546 -20.74 -5.68 8.74
N LEU A 547 -20.79 -4.69 7.84
CA LEU A 547 -19.63 -3.86 7.52
C LEU A 547 -19.06 -3.17 8.76
N THR A 548 -19.93 -2.59 9.59
CA THR A 548 -19.57 -1.96 10.87
C THR A 548 -18.87 -2.95 11.79
N GLY A 549 -19.42 -4.15 11.95
CA GLY A 549 -18.88 -5.19 12.79
C GLY A 549 -17.51 -5.69 12.32
N TRP A 550 -17.29 -5.77 11.01
CA TRP A 550 -15.99 -6.11 10.44
C TRP A 550 -14.94 -5.03 10.71
N GLY A 551 -15.31 -3.75 10.61
CA GLY A 551 -14.45 -2.65 11.06
C GLY A 551 -14.00 -2.83 12.52
N ASP A 552 -14.94 -3.07 13.42
CA ASP A 552 -14.64 -3.28 14.86
C ASP A 552 -13.82 -4.57 15.07
N ALA A 553 -14.04 -5.62 14.28
CA ALA A 553 -13.26 -6.87 14.35
C ALA A 553 -11.80 -6.69 13.93
N TYR A 554 -11.51 -5.87 12.90
CA TYR A 554 -10.14 -5.52 12.53
C TYR A 554 -9.43 -4.68 13.60
N ILE A 555 -10.13 -3.69 14.19
CA ILE A 555 -9.60 -2.93 15.33
C ILE A 555 -9.33 -3.85 16.52
N ARG A 556 -10.22 -4.83 16.77
CA ARG A 556 -10.02 -5.82 17.85
C ARG A 556 -8.81 -6.69 17.61
N THR A 557 -8.54 -7.08 16.37
CA THR A 557 -7.32 -7.82 16.00
C THR A 557 -6.06 -7.03 16.33
N ILE A 558 -6.02 -5.73 16.04
CA ILE A 558 -4.93 -4.84 16.48
C ILE A 558 -4.81 -4.84 18.01
N LYS A 559 -5.93 -4.60 18.71
CA LYS A 559 -5.99 -4.58 20.19
C LYS A 559 -5.47 -5.88 20.81
N HIS A 560 -5.80 -7.02 20.22
CA HIS A 560 -5.40 -8.33 20.71
C HIS A 560 -3.88 -8.56 20.61
N TYR A 561 -3.23 -8.08 19.54
CA TYR A 561 -1.80 -8.30 19.30
C TYR A 561 -0.88 -7.15 19.73
N ALA A 562 -1.41 -5.95 19.99
CA ALA A 562 -0.64 -4.78 20.42
C ALA A 562 -0.12 -4.83 21.87
N GLY A 563 -0.70 -5.67 22.74
CA GLY A 563 -0.40 -5.66 24.18
C GLY A 563 -1.01 -4.47 24.94
N GLU A 564 -0.65 -4.29 26.22
CA GLU A 564 -1.29 -3.31 27.12
C GLU A 564 -0.55 -1.96 27.24
N ASP A 565 0.75 -1.95 26.93
CA ASP A 565 1.62 -0.76 27.06
C ASP A 565 1.34 0.30 25.98
N GLY A 566 0.62 -0.10 24.93
CA GLY A 566 0.13 0.73 23.84
C GLY A 566 1.17 1.02 22.77
N HIS A 567 2.24 0.23 22.71
CA HIS A 567 3.23 0.30 21.65
C HIS A 567 2.76 -0.45 20.40
N LEU A 568 2.92 0.16 19.22
CA LEU A 568 2.67 -0.46 17.93
C LEU A 568 3.97 -0.48 17.12
N SER A 569 4.49 -1.67 16.88
CA SER A 569 5.57 -1.87 15.93
C SER A 569 5.06 -1.81 14.48
N GLU A 570 5.93 -2.10 13.53
CA GLU A 570 5.57 -2.27 12.13
C GLU A 570 4.70 -3.53 11.93
N GLN A 571 5.14 -4.65 12.50
CA GLN A 571 4.57 -5.97 12.25
C GLN A 571 4.20 -6.67 13.55
N PHE A 572 3.41 -7.75 13.45
CA PHE A 572 3.28 -8.75 14.49
C PHE A 572 3.37 -10.13 13.86
N ASP A 573 4.01 -11.07 14.55
CA ASP A 573 4.40 -12.36 14.00
C ASP A 573 3.22 -13.18 13.48
N ARG A 574 3.34 -13.74 12.27
CA ARG A 574 2.28 -14.52 11.62
C ARG A 574 1.86 -15.80 12.33
N GLU A 575 2.64 -16.30 13.28
CA GLU A 575 2.36 -17.54 14.03
C GLU A 575 1.99 -17.27 15.50
N SER A 576 2.74 -16.40 16.17
CA SER A 576 2.60 -16.13 17.59
C SER A 576 1.87 -14.83 17.93
N GLY A 577 1.72 -13.93 16.96
CA GLY A 577 1.15 -12.60 17.19
C GLY A 577 2.04 -11.64 17.96
N VAL A 578 3.29 -12.02 18.28
CA VAL A 578 4.23 -11.17 19.02
C VAL A 578 4.67 -9.97 18.15
N PRO A 579 4.66 -8.73 18.66
CA PRO A 579 5.17 -7.56 17.95
C PRO A 579 6.62 -7.75 17.42
N ARG A 580 6.88 -7.38 16.16
CA ARG A 580 8.19 -7.46 15.49
C ARG A 580 8.42 -6.29 14.52
N GLY A 581 9.63 -6.21 13.97
CA GLY A 581 10.05 -5.16 13.03
C GLY A 581 10.37 -3.85 13.73
N ALA A 582 10.26 -2.74 13.01
CA ALA A 582 10.55 -1.42 13.55
C ALA A 582 9.62 -1.09 14.72
N THR A 583 10.19 -0.73 15.87
CA THR A 583 9.46 -0.37 17.09
C THR A 583 8.91 1.05 17.02
N ASP A 584 7.70 1.25 17.54
CA ASP A 584 7.03 2.57 17.55
C ASP A 584 6.92 3.19 16.16
N LEU A 585 6.41 2.42 15.18
CA LEU A 585 6.23 2.89 13.81
C LEU A 585 5.14 3.98 13.78
N THR A 586 5.50 5.19 13.36
CA THR A 586 4.60 6.36 13.32
C THR A 586 3.35 6.08 12.49
N TRP A 587 3.50 5.38 11.35
CA TRP A 587 2.38 5.04 10.47
C TRP A 587 1.41 4.01 11.10
N SER A 588 1.88 3.09 11.94
CA SER A 588 0.99 2.19 12.70
C SER A 588 0.06 2.96 13.64
N TYR A 589 0.58 3.98 14.33
CA TYR A 589 -0.25 4.85 15.16
C TYR A 589 -1.19 5.71 14.33
N ALA A 590 -0.70 6.29 13.23
CA ALA A 590 -1.49 7.17 12.38
C ALA A 590 -2.68 6.45 11.74
N SER A 591 -2.45 5.25 11.20
CA SER A 591 -3.48 4.41 10.59
C SER A 591 -4.55 3.93 11.59
N LEU A 592 -4.16 3.60 12.83
CA LEU A 592 -5.15 3.27 13.87
C LEU A 592 -6.05 4.48 14.19
N LEU A 593 -5.47 5.68 14.25
CA LEU A 593 -6.21 6.91 14.53
C LEU A 593 -7.15 7.31 13.39
N THR A 594 -6.73 7.21 12.12
CA THR A 594 -7.61 7.50 10.98
C THR A 594 -8.76 6.49 10.89
N ALA A 595 -8.50 5.21 11.17
CA ALA A 595 -9.57 4.20 11.31
C ALA A 595 -10.54 4.55 12.45
N ALA A 596 -10.04 5.02 13.58
CA ALA A 596 -10.88 5.48 14.69
C ALA A 596 -11.72 6.72 14.33
N PHE A 597 -11.19 7.63 13.50
CA PHE A 597 -11.92 8.79 13.01
C PHE A 597 -13.03 8.38 12.04
N ALA A 598 -12.75 7.47 11.11
CA ALA A 598 -13.76 6.89 10.22
C ALA A 598 -14.88 6.19 11.01
N ARG A 599 -14.50 5.45 12.06
CA ARG A 599 -15.45 4.84 13.00
C ARG A 599 -16.36 5.87 13.68
N ALA A 600 -15.78 6.96 14.19
CA ALA A 600 -16.54 8.03 14.85
C ALA A 600 -17.50 8.72 13.87
N ASN A 601 -17.06 8.98 12.63
CA ASN A 601 -17.91 9.54 11.57
C ASN A 601 -19.11 8.62 11.28
N LEU A 602 -18.90 7.30 11.16
CA LEU A 602 -19.99 6.35 10.94
C LEU A 602 -21.00 6.32 12.09
N LYS A 603 -20.53 6.52 13.34
CA LYS A 603 -21.37 6.68 14.55
C LYS A 603 -22.11 8.02 14.59
N GLY A 604 -21.70 9.02 13.80
CA GLY A 604 -22.16 10.40 13.92
C GLY A 604 -21.63 11.11 15.18
N ASP A 605 -20.46 10.71 15.69
CA ASP A 605 -19.79 11.37 16.81
C ASP A 605 -18.84 12.48 16.30
N ASP A 606 -19.42 13.62 15.96
CA ASP A 606 -18.69 14.81 15.51
C ASP A 606 -17.73 15.37 16.58
N SER A 607 -17.84 14.91 17.82
CA SER A 607 -17.03 15.39 18.95
C SER A 607 -15.75 14.58 19.18
N TYR A 608 -15.65 13.37 18.60
CA TYR A 608 -14.55 12.44 18.88
C TYR A 608 -13.18 13.06 18.63
N ILE A 609 -12.95 13.61 17.42
CA ILE A 609 -11.64 14.11 17.01
C ILE A 609 -11.24 15.33 17.86
N VAL A 610 -12.19 16.24 18.14
CA VAL A 610 -11.91 17.45 18.95
C VAL A 610 -11.66 17.10 20.42
N ASN A 611 -12.35 16.09 20.96
CA ASN A 611 -12.09 15.59 22.31
C ASN A 611 -10.70 14.97 22.40
N LEU A 612 -10.33 14.12 21.43
CA LEU A 612 -9.01 13.51 21.38
C LEU A 612 -7.91 14.57 21.20
N ALA A 613 -8.12 15.56 20.33
CA ALA A 613 -7.17 16.66 20.11
C ALA A 613 -6.88 17.41 21.42
N ARG A 614 -7.93 17.73 22.19
CA ARG A 614 -7.86 18.50 23.45
C ARG A 614 -7.41 17.70 24.67
N LEU A 615 -7.36 16.38 24.57
CA LEU A 615 -6.95 15.53 25.69
C LEU A 615 -5.43 15.67 25.90
N GLU A 616 -5.00 16.51 26.84
CA GLU A 616 -3.60 16.71 27.25
C GLU A 616 -3.23 15.78 28.39
#